data_AF-A0A8H4Y667-F1
#
_entry.id   AF-A0A8H4Y667-F1
#
_cell.length_a   1.000
_cell.length_b   1.000
_cell.length_c   1.000
_cell.angle_alpha   90.00
_cell.angle_beta   90.00
_cell.angle_gamma   90.00
#
_symmetry.space_group_name_H-M   'P 1'
#
loop_
_entity.id
_entity.type
_entity.pdbx_description
1 polymer ?
#
loop_
_entity_poly.entity_id
_entity_poly.type
_entity_poly.pdbx_seq_one_letter_code
_entity_poly.pdbx_strand_id
1 'polypeptide(L)'
;MRLFSFSLLLLTLSQVEDSLSTQDCPVLGPVTPLGFDLADSKTIQDAKSKFPSIIESLFSSEVLSRAHTSFAIDVFSTATNQSLYKYYHQGEGLDGTLTAGKLDDGTIFRIGSVSKLYTVYAILANAGYDVFHQVVTDYVPELAGNSRDESLDRIIWEDITVGALASQQAGSGGVPLESVLCYGTEEGCSTKDFLALMKNQKRPVTLPFQTPIYSDAGFAVLGVVLQRLTGLS
;
A
#
# COMPACT_ATOMS: atom_id res chain seq x y z
N MET A 1 46.32 -65.99 -10.67
CA MET A 1 45.44 -65.15 -11.50
C MET A 1 44.44 -64.47 -10.57
N ARG A 2 44.28 -63.15 -10.71
CA ARG A 2 43.90 -62.21 -9.64
C ARG A 2 42.39 -62.20 -9.31
N LEU A 3 42.12 -61.94 -8.03
CA LEU A 3 40.83 -61.58 -7.43
C LEU A 3 40.23 -60.33 -8.09
N PHE A 4 38.91 -60.29 -8.28
CA PHE A 4 38.18 -59.05 -8.52
C PHE A 4 37.00 -58.92 -7.54
N SER A 5 37.16 -57.92 -6.66
CA SER A 5 36.20 -57.41 -5.70
C SER A 5 35.22 -56.47 -6.42
N PHE A 6 33.91 -56.70 -6.29
CA PHE A 6 32.89 -55.75 -6.74
C PHE A 6 32.60 -54.77 -5.60
N SER A 7 33.15 -53.56 -5.69
CA SER A 7 32.81 -52.44 -4.82
C SER A 7 31.54 -51.76 -5.32
N LEU A 8 30.48 -51.76 -4.52
CA LEU A 8 29.25 -51.01 -4.77
C LEU A 8 29.44 -49.57 -4.28
N LEU A 9 29.52 -48.61 -5.21
CA LEU A 9 29.64 -47.18 -4.91
C LEU A 9 28.25 -46.65 -4.50
N LEU A 10 28.07 -46.27 -3.24
CA LEU A 10 26.89 -45.54 -2.76
C LEU A 10 27.03 -44.06 -3.16
N LEU A 11 26.24 -43.61 -4.13
CA LEU A 11 26.02 -42.19 -4.39
C LEU A 11 25.06 -41.63 -3.34
N THR A 12 25.57 -40.79 -2.44
CA THR A 12 24.76 -39.95 -1.57
C THR A 12 24.22 -38.77 -2.37
N LEU A 13 22.91 -38.75 -2.66
CA LEU A 13 22.22 -37.56 -3.15
C LEU A 13 22.10 -36.56 -2.00
N SER A 14 22.89 -35.48 -2.04
CA SER A 14 22.65 -34.30 -1.23
C SER A 14 21.41 -33.58 -1.77
N GLN A 15 20.30 -33.59 -1.01
CA GLN A 15 19.13 -32.76 -1.32
C GLN A 15 19.48 -31.31 -0.96
N VAL A 16 19.70 -30.47 -1.97
CA VAL A 16 19.63 -29.01 -1.85
C VAL A 16 18.17 -28.65 -2.13
N GLU A 17 17.43 -28.26 -1.10
CA GLU A 17 16.10 -27.70 -1.26
C GLU A 17 16.23 -26.23 -1.70
N ASP A 18 16.34 -26.01 -3.00
CA ASP A 18 16.04 -24.70 -3.58
C ASP A 18 14.52 -24.56 -3.70
N SER A 19 13.93 -23.62 -2.96
CA SER A 19 12.53 -23.24 -3.12
C SER A 19 12.33 -22.66 -4.51
N LEU A 20 11.72 -23.42 -5.42
CA LEU A 20 11.31 -22.92 -6.73
C LEU A 20 10.17 -21.91 -6.55
N SER A 21 10.46 -20.64 -6.80
CA SER A 21 9.44 -19.62 -7.03
C SER A 21 8.58 -20.05 -8.22
N THR A 22 7.29 -20.31 -7.99
CA THR A 22 6.38 -20.66 -9.07
C THR A 22 6.20 -19.44 -9.97
N GLN A 23 6.69 -19.50 -11.22
CA GLN A 23 6.50 -18.47 -12.25
C GLN A 23 5.05 -18.32 -12.73
N ASP A 24 4.14 -19.17 -12.25
CA ASP A 24 2.73 -19.08 -12.56
C ASP A 24 2.11 -17.91 -11.80
N CYS A 25 1.85 -16.81 -12.49
CA CYS A 25 0.89 -15.81 -12.02
C CYS A 25 -0.49 -16.46 -12.11
N PRO A 26 -1.12 -16.88 -11.00
CA PRO A 26 -2.43 -17.50 -11.07
C PRO A 26 -3.39 -16.45 -11.65
N VAL A 27 -4.26 -16.87 -12.58
CA VAL A 27 -5.38 -16.02 -13.00
C VAL A 27 -6.11 -15.60 -11.73
N LEU A 28 -6.21 -14.29 -11.50
CA LEU A 28 -6.86 -13.73 -10.31
C LEU A 28 -8.32 -14.19 -10.28
N GLY A 29 -8.58 -15.26 -9.53
CA GLY A 29 -9.90 -15.80 -9.27
C GLY A 29 -10.42 -15.36 -7.91
N PRO A 30 -11.66 -15.72 -7.57
CA PRO A 30 -12.19 -15.51 -6.23
C PRO A 30 -11.27 -16.15 -5.19
N VAL A 31 -10.75 -15.35 -4.26
CA VAL A 31 -10.02 -15.86 -3.11
C VAL A 31 -11.04 -16.50 -2.17
N THR A 32 -11.13 -17.82 -2.20
CA THR A 32 -12.00 -18.55 -1.27
C THR A 32 -11.37 -18.57 0.12
N PRO A 33 -12.16 -18.51 1.20
CA PRO A 33 -11.65 -18.67 2.56
C PRO A 33 -10.86 -19.97 2.70
N LEU A 34 -9.79 -19.94 3.50
CA LEU A 34 -9.00 -21.14 3.79
C LEU A 34 -9.88 -22.14 4.55
N GLY A 35 -9.90 -23.39 4.09
CA GLY A 35 -10.64 -24.49 4.72
C GLY A 35 -9.91 -25.17 5.89
N PHE A 36 -8.80 -24.60 6.36
CA PHE A 36 -7.98 -25.18 7.43
C PHE A 36 -7.37 -24.09 8.32
N ASP A 37 -7.07 -24.46 9.57
CA ASP A 37 -6.43 -23.55 10.51
C ASP A 37 -4.92 -23.49 10.25
N LEU A 38 -4.42 -22.28 10.02
CA LEU A 38 -3.00 -22.01 9.82
C LEU A 38 -2.18 -22.24 11.09
N ALA A 39 -2.80 -22.19 12.28
CA ALA A 39 -2.12 -22.44 13.55
C ALA A 39 -1.58 -23.88 13.66
N ASP A 40 -2.25 -24.84 13.02
CA ASP A 40 -1.86 -26.26 13.02
C ASP A 40 -0.80 -26.58 11.97
N SER A 41 -0.50 -25.65 11.06
CA SER A 41 0.49 -25.84 10.02
C SER A 41 1.89 -25.90 10.62
N LYS A 42 2.56 -27.04 10.44
CA LYS A 42 3.95 -27.24 10.88
C LYS A 42 4.89 -26.19 10.28
N THR A 43 4.69 -25.83 9.01
CA THR A 43 5.46 -24.78 8.34
C THR A 43 5.31 -23.42 9.02
N ILE A 44 4.09 -23.04 9.40
CA ILE A 44 3.83 -21.78 10.11
C ILE A 44 4.43 -21.81 11.51
N GLN A 45 4.30 -22.92 12.23
CA GLN A 45 4.91 -23.09 13.56
C GLN A 45 6.44 -23.00 13.50
N ASP A 46 7.06 -23.63 12.51
CA ASP A 46 8.51 -23.60 12.32
C ASP A 46 8.97 -22.18 11.94
N ALA A 47 8.25 -21.49 11.04
CA ALA A 47 8.53 -20.09 10.70
C ALA A 47 8.40 -19.17 11.93
N LYS A 48 7.33 -19.32 12.70
CA LYS A 48 7.10 -18.60 13.96
C LYS A 48 8.27 -18.77 14.94
N SER A 49 8.79 -19.99 15.08
CA SER A 49 9.91 -20.28 15.98
C SER A 49 11.24 -19.64 15.53
N LYS A 50 11.43 -19.48 14.22
CA LYS A 50 12.64 -18.89 13.63
C LYS A 50 12.59 -17.37 13.58
N PHE A 51 11.40 -16.78 13.48
CA PHE A 51 11.21 -15.35 13.23
C PHE A 51 11.94 -14.42 14.22
N PRO A 52 11.96 -14.69 15.54
CA PRO A 52 12.70 -13.85 16.49
C PRO A 52 14.19 -13.76 16.18
N SER A 53 14.81 -14.87 15.74
CA SER A 53 16.24 -14.91 15.40
C SER A 53 16.58 -14.05 14.19
N ILE A 54 15.64 -13.89 13.25
CA ILE A 54 15.79 -13.02 12.08
C ILE A 54 15.82 -11.55 12.54
N ILE A 55 14.90 -11.16 13.41
CA ILE A 55 14.86 -9.79 13.96
C ILE A 55 16.13 -9.49 14.74
N GLU A 56 16.58 -10.40 15.59
CA GLU A 56 17.82 -10.25 16.35
C GLU A 56 19.05 -10.15 15.43
N SER A 57 19.07 -10.89 14.31
CA SER A 57 20.10 -10.74 13.29
C SER A 57 20.09 -9.36 12.65
N LEU A 58 18.92 -8.77 12.37
CA LEU A 58 18.81 -7.44 11.77
C LEU A 58 19.29 -6.33 12.71
N PHE A 59 19.07 -6.49 14.03
CA PHE A 59 19.66 -5.61 15.04
C PHE A 59 21.18 -5.82 15.15
N SER A 60 21.63 -7.06 15.19
CA SER A 60 23.06 -7.39 15.33
C SER A 60 23.89 -6.95 14.13
N SER A 61 23.31 -6.95 12.94
CA SER A 61 23.93 -6.46 11.71
C SER A 61 23.76 -4.96 11.48
N GLU A 62 23.18 -4.24 12.44
CA GLU A 62 22.89 -2.79 12.38
C GLU A 62 22.03 -2.34 11.20
N VAL A 63 21.31 -3.27 10.55
CA VAL A 63 20.32 -2.94 9.51
C VAL A 63 19.13 -2.23 10.15
N LEU A 64 18.76 -2.66 11.37
CA LEU A 64 17.81 -1.97 12.22
C LEU A 64 18.54 -1.40 13.43
N SER A 65 18.26 -0.14 13.77
CA SER A 65 18.72 0.44 15.03
C SER A 65 17.79 0.01 16.15
N ARG A 66 18.30 -0.67 17.17
CA ARG A 66 17.50 -1.04 18.35
C ARG A 66 16.97 0.18 19.10
N ALA A 67 17.78 1.24 19.20
CA ALA A 67 17.41 2.47 19.89
C ALA A 67 16.47 3.37 19.08
N HIS A 68 16.62 3.44 17.76
CA HIS A 68 15.91 4.44 16.93
C HIS A 68 14.79 3.87 16.07
N THR A 69 14.62 2.54 16.03
CA THR A 69 13.53 1.90 15.28
C THR A 69 12.46 1.44 16.26
N SER A 70 11.19 1.67 15.92
CA SER A 70 10.06 1.07 16.62
C SER A 70 9.10 0.47 15.59
N PHE A 71 8.60 -0.73 15.85
CA PHE A 71 7.67 -1.40 14.94
C PHE A 71 6.83 -2.45 15.68
N ALA A 72 5.65 -2.70 15.11
CA ALA A 72 4.74 -3.76 15.54
C ALA A 72 4.47 -4.69 14.35
N ILE A 73 4.48 -6.00 14.61
CA ILE A 73 4.17 -7.04 13.63
C ILE A 73 3.06 -7.90 14.21
N ASP A 74 1.96 -8.01 13.47
CA ASP A 74 0.90 -8.98 13.74
C ASP A 74 0.67 -9.80 12.47
N VAL A 75 0.81 -11.11 12.59
CA VAL A 75 0.49 -12.08 11.54
C VAL A 75 -0.76 -12.81 11.99
N PHE A 76 -1.84 -12.69 11.23
CA PHE A 76 -3.14 -13.24 11.59
C PHE A 76 -3.75 -14.08 10.48
N SER A 77 -4.64 -15.00 10.87
CA SER A 77 -5.43 -15.80 9.95
C SER A 77 -6.74 -15.07 9.62
N THR A 78 -7.04 -14.90 8.33
CA THR A 78 -8.34 -14.36 7.90
C THR A 78 -9.48 -15.37 8.07
N ALA A 79 -9.17 -16.67 8.23
CA ALA A 79 -10.16 -17.72 8.43
C ALA A 79 -10.65 -17.80 9.89
N THR A 80 -9.75 -17.62 10.87
CA THR A 80 -10.08 -17.68 12.30
C THR A 80 -10.16 -16.31 12.95
N ASN A 81 -9.68 -15.26 12.27
CA ASN A 81 -9.51 -13.91 12.81
C ASN A 81 -8.63 -13.86 14.07
N GLN A 82 -7.68 -14.80 14.19
CA GLN A 82 -6.76 -14.90 15.32
C GLN A 82 -5.32 -14.60 14.88
N SER A 83 -4.58 -13.90 15.76
CA SER A 83 -3.15 -13.69 15.60
C SER A 83 -2.38 -14.99 15.78
N LEU A 84 -1.61 -15.36 14.76
CA LEU A 84 -0.66 -16.47 14.75
C LEU A 84 0.66 -16.07 15.41
N TYR A 85 1.07 -14.81 15.24
CA TYR A 85 2.28 -14.25 15.81
C TYR A 85 2.15 -12.74 16.04
N LYS A 86 2.63 -12.28 17.20
CA LYS A 86 2.72 -10.85 17.55
C LYS A 86 4.13 -10.53 18.01
N TYR A 87 4.65 -9.38 17.59
CA TYR A 87 5.93 -8.86 18.04
C TYR A 87 5.89 -7.34 18.09
N TYR A 88 6.42 -6.78 19.18
CA TYR A 88 6.50 -5.34 19.39
C TYR A 88 7.93 -5.01 19.78
N HIS A 89 8.52 -4.05 19.06
CA HIS A 89 9.80 -3.48 19.42
C HIS A 89 9.65 -1.98 19.60
N GLN A 90 9.94 -1.50 20.80
CA GLN A 90 9.96 -0.10 21.17
C GLN A 90 11.42 0.36 21.21
N GLY A 91 11.76 1.33 20.36
CA GLY A 91 13.01 2.07 20.47
C GLY A 91 12.90 3.20 21.49
N GLU A 92 14.05 3.64 21.99
CA GLU A 92 14.22 4.71 22.98
C GLU A 92 13.53 6.02 22.58
N GLY A 93 13.43 6.29 21.27
CA GLY A 93 12.75 7.49 20.76
C GLY A 93 11.25 7.56 21.10
N LEU A 94 10.64 6.45 21.50
CA LEU A 94 9.24 6.41 21.96
C LEU A 94 9.09 6.44 23.49
N ASP A 95 10.18 6.46 24.25
CA ASP A 95 10.12 6.43 25.71
C ASP A 95 9.41 7.65 26.27
N GLY A 96 8.39 7.42 27.10
CA GLY A 96 7.54 8.48 27.66
C GLY A 96 6.61 9.16 26.67
N THR A 97 6.63 8.79 25.37
CA THR A 97 5.73 9.36 24.35
C THR A 97 4.42 8.59 24.20
N LEU A 98 4.44 7.29 24.51
CA LEU A 98 3.28 6.40 24.38
C LEU A 98 2.32 6.58 25.57
N THR A 99 1.05 6.85 25.29
CA THR A 99 0.02 7.05 26.33
C THR A 99 -0.16 5.81 27.22
N ALA A 100 0.00 4.61 26.68
CA ALA A 100 -0.06 3.35 27.43
C ALA A 100 1.27 2.99 28.13
N GLY A 101 2.32 3.81 27.96
CA GLY A 101 3.66 3.57 28.51
C GLY A 101 4.46 2.45 27.81
N LYS A 102 3.85 1.74 26.86
CA LYS A 102 4.48 0.68 26.08
C LYS A 102 3.89 0.59 24.68
N LEU A 103 4.65 0.02 23.75
CA LEU A 103 4.15 -0.36 22.43
C LEU A 103 3.38 -1.69 22.51
N ASP A 104 2.09 -1.65 22.20
CA ASP A 104 1.20 -2.84 22.17
C ASP A 104 0.12 -2.75 21.07
N ASP A 105 -0.82 -3.72 21.04
CA ASP A 105 -1.93 -3.75 20.07
C ASP A 105 -2.98 -2.65 20.26
N GLY A 106 -2.93 -1.89 21.36
CA GLY A 106 -3.72 -0.66 21.53
C GLY A 106 -3.09 0.57 20.89
N THR A 107 -1.87 0.47 20.35
CA THR A 107 -1.14 1.63 19.80
C THR A 107 -1.70 2.04 18.44
N ILE A 108 -2.03 3.33 18.28
CA ILE A 108 -2.54 3.89 17.03
C ILE A 108 -1.38 4.39 16.17
N PHE A 109 -1.27 3.88 14.94
CA PHE A 109 -0.24 4.27 13.98
C PHE A 109 -0.80 5.13 12.85
N ARG A 110 -0.01 6.09 12.36
CA ARG A 110 -0.27 6.72 11.07
C ARG A 110 0.11 5.72 9.97
N ILE A 111 -0.87 5.34 9.15
CA ILE A 111 -0.69 4.33 8.11
C ILE A 111 -0.27 4.91 6.74
N GLY A 112 -0.17 6.24 6.65
CA GLY A 112 0.29 6.95 5.44
C GLY A 112 -0.48 6.50 4.20
N SER A 113 0.26 6.11 3.16
CA SER A 113 -0.30 5.73 1.86
C SER A 113 -1.21 4.50 1.87
N VAL A 114 -1.22 3.69 2.93
CA VAL A 114 -2.20 2.61 3.09
C VAL A 114 -3.63 3.15 3.16
N SER A 115 -3.81 4.40 3.59
CA SER A 115 -5.12 5.09 3.63
C SER A 115 -5.84 5.12 2.27
N LYS A 116 -5.08 5.07 1.16
CA LYS A 116 -5.62 5.04 -0.20
C LYS A 116 -6.55 3.84 -0.46
N LEU A 117 -6.26 2.69 0.17
CA LEU A 117 -7.12 1.51 0.09
C LEU A 117 -8.53 1.80 0.62
N TYR A 118 -8.61 2.51 1.75
CA TYR A 118 -9.89 2.89 2.36
C TYR A 118 -10.65 3.90 1.49
N THR A 119 -9.96 4.85 0.85
CA THR A 119 -10.60 5.80 -0.07
C THR A 119 -11.29 5.09 -1.23
N VAL A 120 -10.59 4.16 -1.90
CA VAL A 120 -11.17 3.39 -3.02
C VAL A 120 -12.32 2.51 -2.55
N TYR A 121 -12.14 1.83 -1.41
CA TYR A 121 -13.19 0.99 -0.83
C TYR A 121 -14.45 1.80 -0.46
N ALA A 122 -14.29 2.98 0.13
CA ALA A 122 -15.41 3.84 0.51
C ALA A 122 -16.20 4.35 -0.71
N ILE A 123 -15.51 4.66 -1.82
CA ILE A 123 -16.14 5.01 -3.10
C ILE A 123 -16.94 3.81 -3.63
N LEU A 124 -16.32 2.63 -3.71
CA LEU A 124 -16.99 1.40 -4.17
C LEU A 124 -18.22 1.05 -3.32
N ALA A 125 -18.11 1.17 -2.00
CA ALA A 125 -19.19 0.88 -1.07
C ALA A 125 -20.38 1.85 -1.21
N ASN A 126 -20.14 3.11 -1.60
CA ASN A 126 -21.21 4.11 -1.76
C ASN A 126 -21.80 4.17 -3.17
N ALA A 127 -20.95 4.09 -4.19
CA ALA A 127 -21.33 4.39 -5.58
C ALA A 127 -21.27 3.18 -6.52
N GLY A 128 -20.82 2.02 -6.03
CA GLY A 128 -20.61 0.83 -6.85
C GLY A 128 -19.42 0.97 -7.80
N TYR A 129 -19.33 0.03 -8.76
CA TYR A 129 -18.20 -0.02 -9.69
C TYR A 129 -18.34 0.96 -10.86
N ASP A 130 -19.57 1.26 -11.29
CA ASP A 130 -19.86 2.10 -12.47
C ASP A 130 -19.26 3.51 -12.36
N VAL A 131 -19.10 4.02 -11.14
CA VAL A 131 -18.47 5.32 -10.87
C VAL A 131 -17.06 5.43 -11.47
N PHE A 132 -16.33 4.32 -11.58
CA PHE A 132 -14.96 4.33 -12.11
C PHE A 132 -14.88 4.60 -13.61
N HIS A 133 -15.99 4.48 -14.33
CA HIS A 133 -16.07 4.80 -15.76
C HIS A 133 -16.46 6.27 -16.01
N GLN A 134 -16.89 6.99 -14.98
CA GLN A 134 -17.35 8.36 -15.10
C GLN A 134 -16.18 9.34 -14.99
N VAL A 135 -16.30 10.47 -15.67
CA VAL A 135 -15.26 11.51 -15.66
C VAL A 135 -15.28 12.25 -14.34
N VAL A 136 -14.12 12.65 -13.85
CA VAL A 136 -13.98 13.30 -12.54
C VAL A 136 -14.73 14.64 -12.49
N THR A 137 -14.85 15.32 -13.62
CA THR A 137 -15.56 16.60 -13.73
C THR A 137 -17.07 16.50 -13.51
N ASP A 138 -17.66 15.30 -13.56
CA ASP A 138 -19.06 15.08 -13.16
C ASP A 138 -19.25 15.30 -11.65
N TYR A 139 -18.18 15.12 -10.87
CA TYR A 139 -18.16 15.25 -9.41
C TYR A 139 -17.44 16.50 -8.92
N VAL A 140 -16.43 16.94 -9.69
CA VAL A 140 -15.57 18.07 -9.38
C VAL A 140 -15.51 19.01 -10.60
N PRO A 141 -16.63 19.69 -10.93
CA PRO A 141 -16.71 20.55 -12.12
C PRO A 141 -15.74 21.74 -12.08
N GLU A 142 -15.22 22.09 -10.90
CA GLU A 142 -14.21 23.13 -10.72
C GLU A 142 -12.91 22.86 -11.50
N LEU A 143 -12.64 21.60 -11.87
CA LEU A 143 -11.46 21.18 -12.62
C LEU A 143 -11.60 21.34 -14.15
N ALA A 144 -12.81 21.52 -14.67
CA ALA A 144 -13.06 21.57 -16.11
C ALA A 144 -12.59 22.89 -16.76
N GLY A 145 -12.42 22.89 -18.08
CA GLY A 145 -12.24 24.06 -18.93
C GLY A 145 -10.80 24.32 -19.40
N ASN A 146 -9.89 23.35 -19.26
CA ASN A 146 -8.53 23.48 -19.79
C ASN A 146 -8.51 23.26 -21.32
N SER A 147 -7.70 24.06 -22.04
CA SER A 147 -7.60 23.93 -23.50
C SER A 147 -6.89 22.63 -23.88
N ARG A 148 -7.47 21.89 -24.84
CA ARG A 148 -6.86 20.66 -25.38
C ARG A 148 -5.56 20.92 -26.14
N ASP A 149 -5.37 22.14 -26.64
CA ASP A 149 -4.13 22.55 -27.31
C ASP A 149 -2.95 22.68 -26.32
N GLU A 150 -3.24 22.78 -25.01
CA GLU A 150 -2.26 22.94 -23.92
C GLU A 150 -2.12 21.66 -23.07
N SER A 151 -2.39 20.49 -23.65
CA SER A 151 -2.40 19.19 -22.95
C SER A 151 -1.09 18.79 -22.25
N LEU A 152 0.02 19.48 -22.52
CA LEU A 152 1.31 19.30 -21.83
C LEU A 152 1.51 20.28 -20.65
N ASP A 153 0.80 21.41 -20.65
CA ASP A 153 0.90 22.44 -19.61
C ASP A 153 -0.19 22.31 -18.55
N ARG A 154 -1.28 21.62 -18.88
CA ARG A 154 -2.46 21.42 -18.04
C ARG A 154 -3.04 20.03 -18.22
N ILE A 155 -3.57 19.46 -17.14
CA ILE A 155 -4.35 18.23 -17.22
C ILE A 155 -5.73 18.55 -17.82
N ILE A 156 -6.15 17.78 -18.81
CA ILE A 156 -7.51 17.82 -19.36
C ILE A 156 -8.39 16.91 -18.50
N TRP A 157 -8.98 17.47 -17.45
CA TRP A 157 -9.70 16.72 -16.43
C TRP A 157 -10.97 16.04 -16.96
N GLU A 158 -11.54 16.55 -18.04
CA GLU A 158 -12.68 15.98 -18.76
C GLU A 158 -12.38 14.62 -19.40
N ASP A 159 -11.09 14.28 -19.58
CA ASP A 159 -10.69 12.96 -20.08
C ASP A 159 -10.35 11.99 -18.93
N ILE A 160 -10.27 12.47 -17.68
CA ILE A 160 -9.84 11.68 -16.52
C ILE A 160 -11.06 11.06 -15.85
N THR A 161 -11.08 9.74 -15.73
CA THR A 161 -12.12 9.04 -14.97
C THR A 161 -11.79 8.94 -13.48
N VAL A 162 -12.80 8.72 -12.64
CA VAL A 162 -12.60 8.36 -11.22
C VAL A 162 -11.71 7.11 -11.11
N GLY A 163 -11.92 6.13 -12.00
CA GLY A 163 -11.10 4.92 -12.09
C GLY A 163 -9.64 5.22 -12.41
N ALA A 164 -9.38 6.17 -13.33
CA ALA A 164 -8.02 6.56 -13.69
C ALA A 164 -7.25 7.17 -12.51
N LEU A 165 -7.92 7.92 -11.63
CA LEU A 165 -7.31 8.40 -10.40
C LEU A 165 -7.04 7.24 -9.43
N ALA A 166 -8.01 6.33 -9.27
CA ALA A 166 -7.90 5.19 -8.36
C ALA A 166 -6.81 4.19 -8.78
N SER A 167 -6.61 4.02 -10.08
CA SER A 167 -5.62 3.11 -10.68
C SER A 167 -4.26 3.76 -10.93
N GLN A 168 -4.04 5.01 -10.48
CA GLN A 168 -2.79 5.75 -10.70
C GLN A 168 -2.50 6.04 -12.19
N GLN A 169 -3.51 6.10 -13.04
CA GLN A 169 -3.41 6.30 -14.50
C GLN A 169 -3.78 7.71 -14.97
N ALA A 170 -4.13 8.62 -14.05
CA ALA A 170 -4.49 10.02 -14.39
C ALA A 170 -3.29 10.91 -14.77
N GLY A 171 -2.05 10.45 -14.53
CA GLY A 171 -0.84 11.20 -14.90
C GLY A 171 -0.49 12.38 -13.98
N SER A 172 -1.22 12.58 -12.87
CA SER A 172 -1.02 13.73 -11.98
C SER A 172 0.23 13.65 -11.09
N GLY A 173 0.65 12.49 -10.59
CA GLY A 173 1.81 12.43 -9.68
C GLY A 173 1.61 13.20 -8.34
N GLY A 174 2.65 13.82 -7.80
CA GLY A 174 2.60 14.51 -6.49
C GLY A 174 1.69 15.74 -6.47
N VAL A 175 1.22 16.13 -5.28
CA VAL A 175 0.45 17.37 -5.06
C VAL A 175 1.29 18.61 -5.41
N PRO A 176 0.69 19.74 -5.81
CA PRO A 176 1.39 21.02 -5.93
C PRO A 176 2.14 21.36 -4.64
N LEU A 177 3.32 21.97 -4.74
CA LEU A 177 4.18 22.25 -3.57
C LEU A 177 3.48 23.18 -2.58
N GLU A 178 2.71 24.12 -3.08
CA GLU A 178 1.88 25.05 -2.32
C GLU A 178 0.89 24.28 -1.43
N SER A 179 0.35 23.16 -1.90
CA SER A 179 -0.55 22.30 -1.13
C SER A 179 0.18 21.43 -0.10
N VAL A 180 1.47 21.13 -0.30
CA VAL A 180 2.27 20.36 0.69
C VAL A 180 2.51 21.16 1.97
N LEU A 181 2.57 22.49 1.85
CA LEU A 181 2.82 23.39 2.98
C LEU A 181 1.58 23.67 3.82
N CYS A 182 0.42 23.15 3.44
CA CYS A 182 -0.84 23.33 4.15
C CYS A 182 -0.95 22.40 5.37
N TYR A 183 -0.44 22.86 6.52
CA TYR A 183 -0.50 22.14 7.80
C TYR A 183 -1.68 22.57 8.70
N GLY A 184 -2.59 23.43 8.24
CA GLY A 184 -3.69 23.98 9.04
C GLY A 184 -4.77 24.72 8.26
N THR A 185 -5.60 25.50 8.96
CA THR A 185 -6.72 26.28 8.40
C THR A 185 -6.29 27.66 7.89
N GLU A 186 -5.06 27.78 7.40
CA GLU A 186 -4.54 29.05 6.89
C GLU A 186 -5.24 29.46 5.59
N GLU A 187 -5.27 30.77 5.33
CA GLU A 187 -5.82 31.33 4.10
C GLU A 187 -5.03 30.77 2.89
N GLY A 188 -5.72 30.18 1.92
CA GLY A 188 -5.09 29.51 0.76
C GLY A 188 -4.95 27.99 0.87
N CYS A 189 -5.39 27.37 1.98
CA CYS A 189 -5.35 25.92 2.19
C CYS A 189 -6.71 25.23 2.13
N SER A 190 -7.71 25.85 1.49
CA SER A 190 -9.03 25.25 1.33
C SER A 190 -9.07 24.23 0.18
N THR A 191 -10.09 23.37 0.16
CA THR A 191 -10.38 22.50 -0.99
C THR A 191 -10.48 23.29 -2.29
N LYS A 192 -11.06 24.50 -2.23
CA LYS A 192 -11.19 25.39 -3.39
C LYS A 192 -9.82 25.83 -3.93
N ASP A 193 -8.89 26.17 -3.04
CA ASP A 193 -7.54 26.59 -3.41
C ASP A 193 -6.75 25.42 -3.99
N PHE A 194 -6.85 24.24 -3.36
CA PHE A 194 -6.29 23.00 -3.90
C PHE A 194 -6.79 22.72 -5.32
N LEU A 195 -8.11 22.76 -5.55
CA LEU A 195 -8.68 22.54 -6.88
C LEU A 195 -8.24 23.60 -7.89
N ALA A 196 -8.09 24.86 -7.46
CA ALA A 196 -7.55 25.91 -8.31
C ALA A 196 -6.10 25.64 -8.72
N LEU A 197 -5.25 25.15 -7.81
CA LEU A 197 -3.88 24.73 -8.13
C LEU A 197 -3.87 23.51 -9.06
N MET A 198 -4.73 22.53 -8.81
CA MET A 198 -4.87 21.33 -9.64
C MET A 198 -5.37 21.65 -11.06
N LYS A 199 -6.24 22.64 -11.21
CA LYS A 199 -6.68 23.09 -12.54
C LYS A 199 -5.63 23.96 -13.23
N ASN A 200 -5.14 24.98 -12.53
CA ASN A 200 -4.43 26.11 -13.13
C ASN A 200 -2.91 26.04 -13.00
N GLN A 201 -2.34 25.04 -12.33
CA GLN A 201 -0.89 24.92 -12.16
C GLN A 201 -0.39 23.51 -12.43
N LYS A 202 -1.21 22.50 -12.16
CA LYS A 202 -0.79 21.11 -12.29
C LYS A 202 -0.58 20.70 -13.75
N ARG A 203 0.69 20.42 -14.07
CA ARG A 203 1.12 19.78 -15.31
C ARG A 203 1.00 18.26 -15.20
N PRO A 204 0.62 17.55 -16.27
CA PRO A 204 0.74 16.09 -16.30
C PRO A 204 2.21 15.68 -16.19
N VAL A 205 2.52 14.70 -15.34
CA VAL A 205 3.85 14.08 -15.26
C VAL A 205 4.04 13.05 -16.38
N THR A 206 2.95 12.38 -16.74
CA THR A 206 2.82 11.55 -17.94
C THR A 206 1.42 11.76 -18.51
N LEU A 207 1.22 11.43 -19.77
CA LEU A 207 -0.10 11.55 -20.38
C LEU A 207 -1.06 10.55 -19.73
N PRO A 208 -2.34 10.95 -19.52
CA PRO A 208 -3.35 10.04 -18.98
C PRO A 208 -3.44 8.73 -19.77
N PHE A 209 -3.65 7.63 -19.05
CA PHE A 209 -3.79 6.27 -19.60
C PHE A 209 -2.58 5.71 -20.37
N GLN A 210 -1.43 6.39 -20.37
CA GLN A 210 -0.22 5.84 -21.00
C GLN A 210 0.61 5.00 -20.04
N THR A 211 1.02 5.58 -18.92
CA THR A 211 1.90 4.93 -17.94
C THR A 211 1.35 5.18 -16.54
N PRO A 212 1.19 4.15 -15.70
CA PRO A 212 0.78 4.35 -14.32
C PRO A 212 1.88 5.11 -13.56
N ILE A 213 1.48 6.11 -12.77
CA ILE A 213 2.38 6.86 -11.90
C ILE A 213 1.73 7.09 -10.54
N TYR A 214 2.46 6.73 -9.48
CA TYR A 214 2.01 6.97 -8.12
C TYR A 214 1.68 8.46 -7.89
N SER A 215 0.47 8.73 -7.42
CA SER A 215 -0.10 10.07 -7.36
C SER A 215 -0.86 10.31 -6.05
N ASP A 216 -0.25 11.10 -5.18
CA ASP A 216 -0.96 11.66 -4.03
C ASP A 216 -1.98 12.72 -4.46
N ALA A 217 -1.69 13.48 -5.52
CA ALA A 217 -2.61 14.50 -6.04
C ALA A 217 -3.90 13.89 -6.59
N GLY A 218 -3.81 12.77 -7.30
CA GLY A 218 -4.98 12.07 -7.82
C GLY A 218 -5.85 11.54 -6.68
N PHE A 219 -5.23 11.04 -5.61
CA PHE A 219 -5.95 10.60 -4.42
C PHE A 219 -6.54 11.74 -3.59
N ALA A 220 -5.90 12.91 -3.56
CA ALA A 220 -6.50 14.10 -2.96
C ALA A 220 -7.77 14.54 -3.73
N VAL A 221 -7.74 14.50 -5.06
CA VAL A 221 -8.95 14.71 -5.89
C VAL A 221 -10.01 13.64 -5.62
N LEU A 222 -9.64 12.36 -5.47
CA LEU A 222 -10.57 11.30 -5.07
C LEU A 222 -11.20 11.53 -3.69
N GLY A 223 -10.47 12.13 -2.75
CA GLY A 223 -11.04 12.55 -1.47
C GLY A 223 -12.19 13.52 -1.65
N VAL A 224 -12.04 14.50 -2.56
CA VAL A 224 -13.11 15.44 -2.92
C VAL A 224 -14.27 14.70 -3.59
N VAL A 225 -14.00 13.78 -4.52
CA VAL A 225 -15.04 12.94 -5.15
C VAL A 225 -15.83 12.16 -4.09
N LEU A 226 -15.15 11.50 -3.14
CA LEU A 226 -15.80 10.75 -2.06
C LEU A 226 -16.65 11.66 -1.15
N GLN A 227 -16.14 12.84 -0.81
CA GLN A 227 -16.92 13.84 -0.06
C GLN A 227 -18.19 14.25 -0.82
N ARG A 228 -18.11 14.47 -2.14
CA ARG A 228 -19.27 14.84 -2.97
C ARG A 228 -20.27 13.70 -3.12
N LEU A 229 -19.79 12.45 -3.22
CA LEU A 229 -20.63 11.25 -3.28
C LEU A 229 -21.41 11.03 -1.99
N THR A 230 -20.78 11.28 -0.84
CA THR A 230 -21.34 10.96 0.48
C THR A 230 -22.03 12.12 1.17
N GLY A 231 -21.68 13.36 0.81
CA GLY A 231 -22.06 14.55 1.57
C GLY A 231 -21.34 14.70 2.91
N LEU A 232 -20.26 13.94 3.16
CA LEU A 232 -19.52 13.90 4.43
C LEU A 232 -18.11 14.50 4.28
N SER A 233 -17.54 14.98 5.38
CA SER A 233 -16.17 15.53 5.46
C SER A 233 -15.13 14.47 5.76
#